data_AF-A0A7X9ISP9-F1
#
_entry.id   AF-A0A7X9ISP9-F1
#
_cell.length_a   1.000
_cell.length_b   1.000
_cell.length_c   1.000
_cell.angle_alpha   90.00
_cell.angle_beta   90.00
_cell.angle_gamma   90.00
#
_symmetry.space_group_name_H-M   'P 1'
#
loop_
_entity.id
_entity.type
_entity.pdbx_description
1 polymer ?
#
loop_
_entity_poly.entity_id
_entity_poly.type
_entity_poly.pdbx_seq_one_letter_code
_entity_poly.pdbx_strand_id
1 'polypeptide(L)'
;MAHLTWPFPAREEAAGDDDDDDDELERIGTRYDGETDPDPEAWRKAGDDDNRLAIERHHRRDRPHDPVPSLMAHSVMHLLVENEIAANNPPETRRALERLRAGGLSRHDAIHAIAAVLAEEMFGMLQRGREPDLARYGRALEALDAESWKAGRISPSVGPDEPQGSPPRRKRKPARRRR
;
A
#
# COMPACT_ATOMS: atom_id res chain seq x y z
N MET A 1 -20.79 -9.26 5.10
CA MET A 1 -19.32 -9.14 5.22
C MET A 1 -18.73 -10.07 4.18
N ALA A 2 -18.12 -9.53 3.12
CA ALA A 2 -17.57 -10.33 2.03
C ALA A 2 -16.11 -10.62 2.33
N HIS A 3 -15.81 -11.88 2.64
CA HIS A 3 -14.46 -12.37 2.87
C HIS A 3 -13.78 -12.59 1.51
N LEU A 4 -12.76 -11.79 1.19
CA LEU A 4 -11.85 -12.12 0.09
C LEU A 4 -10.78 -13.07 0.61
N THR A 5 -10.91 -14.36 0.30
CA THR A 5 -9.91 -15.39 0.59
C THR A 5 -8.98 -15.54 -0.61
N TRP A 6 -7.67 -15.37 -0.40
CA TRP A 6 -6.64 -15.52 -1.43
C TRP A 6 -6.09 -16.96 -1.49
N PRO A 7 -5.79 -17.55 -2.66
CA PRO A 7 -5.48 -18.98 -2.77
C PRO A 7 -4.00 -19.23 -3.10
N PHE A 8 -3.13 -19.45 -2.10
CA PHE A 8 -1.84 -20.16 -2.29
C PHE A 8 -1.43 -20.92 -1.02
N PRO A 9 -0.77 -22.09 -1.16
CA PRO A 9 -0.54 -22.99 -0.03
C PRO A 9 0.57 -22.48 0.90
N ALA A 10 0.33 -22.64 2.19
CA ALA A 10 1.26 -22.31 3.27
C ALA A 10 2.57 -23.11 3.15
N ARG A 11 3.69 -22.44 3.35
CA ARG A 11 4.98 -23.09 3.59
C ARG A 11 5.33 -22.97 5.07
N GLU A 12 5.74 -24.09 5.62
CA GLU A 12 6.00 -24.38 7.03
C GLU A 12 7.14 -23.50 7.59
N GLU A 13 6.89 -22.82 8.71
CA GLU A 13 7.87 -21.99 9.41
C GLU A 13 8.57 -22.80 10.52
N ALA A 14 9.90 -22.72 10.56
CA ALA A 14 10.71 -23.25 11.65
C ALA A 14 11.03 -22.13 12.64
N ALA A 15 10.69 -22.37 13.91
CA ALA A 15 10.98 -21.50 15.03
C ALA A 15 12.49 -21.45 15.33
N GLY A 16 13.00 -20.24 15.54
CA GLY A 16 14.32 -19.95 16.09
C GLY A 16 14.17 -18.96 17.24
N ASP A 17 14.70 -19.38 18.38
CA ASP A 17 14.73 -18.74 19.69
C ASP A 17 15.95 -17.80 19.73
N ASP A 18 15.75 -16.49 19.95
CA ASP A 18 16.81 -15.49 20.13
C ASP A 18 16.30 -14.39 21.10
N ASP A 19 16.14 -14.76 22.37
CA ASP A 19 15.95 -13.82 23.49
C ASP A 19 17.35 -13.44 24.04
N ASP A 20 17.88 -12.26 23.68
CA ASP A 20 18.80 -11.43 24.52
C ASP A 20 19.38 -10.17 23.83
N ASP A 21 18.99 -9.81 22.60
CA ASP A 21 19.45 -8.59 21.90
C ASP A 21 18.39 -7.44 21.81
N ASP A 22 17.28 -7.53 22.56
CA ASP A 22 16.13 -6.62 22.38
C ASP A 22 16.32 -5.21 23.02
N ASP A 23 17.14 -5.07 24.07
CA ASP A 23 17.22 -3.83 24.87
C ASP A 23 18.03 -2.68 24.22
N GLU A 24 18.95 -2.96 23.29
CA GLU A 24 19.71 -1.90 22.59
C GLU A 24 18.97 -1.36 21.35
N LEU A 25 18.11 -2.18 20.76
CA LEU A 25 17.23 -1.82 19.64
C LEU A 25 15.99 -1.02 20.09
N GLU A 26 15.58 -1.11 21.35
CA GLU A 26 14.47 -0.32 21.90
C GLU A 26 14.75 1.19 21.94
N ARG A 27 16.03 1.59 21.96
CA ARG A 27 16.41 3.00 22.14
C ARG A 27 16.37 3.84 20.85
N ILE A 28 16.18 3.20 19.69
CA ILE A 28 16.15 3.83 18.35
C ILE A 28 14.91 3.38 17.55
N GLY A 29 13.95 2.67 18.15
CA GLY A 29 12.73 2.27 17.45
C GLY A 29 11.68 3.38 17.42
N THR A 30 11.28 3.85 16.23
CA THR A 30 10.08 4.69 16.09
C THR A 30 8.87 4.00 16.72
N ARG A 31 8.12 4.70 17.57
CA ARG A 31 6.84 4.19 18.06
C ARG A 31 5.75 4.51 17.04
N TYR A 32 5.09 3.48 16.50
CA TYR A 32 3.95 3.63 15.60
C TYR A 32 2.63 3.30 16.31
N ASP A 33 1.59 4.06 15.97
CA ASP A 33 0.19 3.82 16.34
C ASP A 33 -0.67 4.14 15.11
N GLY A 34 -1.38 3.15 14.57
CA GLY A 34 -2.21 3.32 13.37
C GLY A 34 -3.32 4.35 13.54
N GLU A 35 -3.72 4.66 14.78
CA GLU A 35 -4.78 5.62 15.08
C GLU A 35 -4.29 7.07 15.24
N THR A 36 -2.98 7.28 15.32
CA THR A 36 -2.38 8.60 15.56
C THR A 36 -1.50 9.02 14.39
N ASP A 37 -1.61 10.28 13.96
CA ASP A 37 -0.72 10.83 12.93
C ASP A 37 0.73 10.88 13.46
N PRO A 38 1.69 10.21 12.80
CA PRO A 38 3.09 10.33 13.18
C PRO A 38 3.58 11.75 12.86
N ASP A 39 4.53 12.25 13.67
CA ASP A 39 5.20 13.52 13.37
C ASP A 39 5.97 13.38 12.04
N PRO A 40 5.70 14.20 11.00
CA PRO A 40 6.30 14.00 9.69
C PRO A 40 7.82 14.15 9.68
N GLU A 41 8.41 14.98 10.55
CA GLU A 41 9.85 15.17 10.61
C GLU A 41 10.54 13.97 11.27
N ALA A 42 10.02 13.52 12.41
CA ALA A 42 10.49 12.31 13.08
C ALA A 42 10.33 11.07 12.20
N TRP A 43 9.19 10.93 11.52
CA TRP A 43 8.92 9.83 10.59
C TRP A 43 9.96 9.74 9.48
N ARG A 44 10.23 10.86 8.80
CA ARG A 44 11.25 10.91 7.74
C ARG A 44 12.67 10.67 8.26
N LYS A 45 12.97 11.12 9.48
CA LYS A 45 14.29 10.95 10.10
C LYS A 45 14.58 9.49 10.45
N ALA A 46 13.57 8.74 10.91
CA ALA A 46 13.70 7.33 11.23
C ALA A 46 14.01 6.48 10.00
N GLY A 47 13.40 6.81 8.86
CA GLY A 47 13.61 6.09 7.61
C GLY A 47 12.80 4.80 7.50
N ASP A 48 12.81 4.22 6.30
CA ASP A 48 11.84 3.21 5.88
C ASP A 48 11.95 1.90 6.67
N ASP A 49 13.16 1.44 7.00
CA ASP A 49 13.36 0.18 7.72
C ASP A 49 12.82 0.26 9.15
N ASP A 50 13.19 1.29 9.90
CA ASP A 50 12.72 1.51 11.27
C ASP A 50 11.20 1.72 11.32
N ASN A 51 10.66 2.50 10.39
CA ASN A 51 9.21 2.73 10.29
C ASN A 51 8.45 1.45 9.94
N ARG A 52 8.97 0.63 9.02
CA ARG A 52 8.35 -0.66 8.67
C ARG A 52 8.33 -1.60 9.87
N LEU A 53 9.44 -1.69 10.61
CA LEU A 53 9.54 -2.52 11.82
C LEU A 53 8.61 -2.01 12.92
N ALA A 54 8.45 -0.69 13.06
CA ALA A 54 7.50 -0.08 13.99
C ALA A 54 6.05 -0.44 13.64
N ILE A 55 5.68 -0.34 12.37
CA ILE A 55 4.35 -0.74 11.87
C ILE A 55 4.11 -2.22 12.13
N GLU A 56 5.08 -3.07 11.78
CA GLU A 56 4.99 -4.51 11.97
C GLU A 56 4.79 -4.86 13.45
N ARG A 57 5.59 -4.27 14.34
CA ARG A 57 5.49 -4.46 15.80
C ARG A 57 4.11 -4.06 16.34
N HIS A 58 3.57 -2.92 15.91
CA HIS A 58 2.22 -2.47 16.28
C HIS A 58 1.16 -3.52 15.89
N HIS A 59 1.20 -4.04 14.66
CA HIS A 59 0.25 -5.05 14.20
C HIS A 59 0.42 -6.41 14.91
N ARG A 60 1.65 -6.83 15.22
CA ARG A 60 1.90 -8.05 16.00
C ARG A 60 1.33 -7.96 17.41
N ARG A 61 1.53 -6.81 18.07
CA ARG A 61 1.16 -6.56 19.47
C ARG A 61 -0.35 -6.31 19.64
N ASP A 62 -0.90 -5.37 18.86
CA ASP A 62 -2.23 -4.83 19.11
C ASP A 62 -3.32 -5.55 18.30
N ARG A 63 -2.93 -6.24 17.20
CA ARG A 63 -3.81 -7.02 16.31
C ARG A 63 -5.13 -6.30 16.01
N PRO A 64 -5.08 -5.11 15.38
CA PRO A 64 -6.26 -4.28 15.15
C PRO A 64 -7.28 -4.89 14.17
N HIS A 65 -6.90 -5.92 13.41
CA HIS A 65 -7.77 -6.66 12.48
C HIS A 65 -7.36 -8.14 12.39
N ASP A 66 -8.16 -8.90 11.64
CA ASP A 66 -7.93 -10.32 11.35
C ASP A 66 -6.56 -10.59 10.71
N PRO A 67 -5.96 -11.78 10.89
CA PRO A 67 -4.66 -12.11 10.31
C PRO A 67 -4.60 -11.92 8.79
N VAL A 68 -3.49 -11.33 8.34
CA VAL A 68 -3.19 -11.13 6.92
C VAL A 68 -2.18 -12.15 6.41
N PRO A 69 -2.17 -12.51 5.11
CA PRO A 69 -1.28 -13.54 4.58
C PRO A 69 0.22 -13.23 4.71
N SER A 70 0.60 -11.96 4.64
CA SER A 70 1.99 -11.52 4.81
C SER A 70 2.02 -10.22 5.60
N LEU A 71 2.48 -10.31 6.84
CA LEU A 71 2.61 -9.13 7.69
C LEU A 71 3.67 -8.15 7.16
N MET A 72 4.71 -8.67 6.50
CA MET A 72 5.71 -7.84 5.83
C MET A 72 5.06 -6.99 4.72
N ALA A 73 4.33 -7.63 3.79
CA ALA A 73 3.70 -6.91 2.68
C ALA A 73 2.66 -5.89 3.19
N HIS A 74 1.89 -6.28 4.21
CA HIS A 74 0.95 -5.38 4.89
C HIS A 74 1.65 -4.15 5.47
N SER A 75 2.76 -4.36 6.18
CA SER A 75 3.55 -3.27 6.79
C SER A 75 4.16 -2.35 5.75
N VAL A 76 4.58 -2.89 4.60
CA VAL A 76 5.05 -2.08 3.46
C VAL A 76 3.94 -1.21 2.90
N MET A 77 2.71 -1.72 2.75
CA MET A 77 1.59 -0.91 2.25
C MET A 77 1.26 0.25 3.19
N HIS A 78 1.28 0.02 4.50
CA HIS A 78 1.18 1.10 5.50
C HIS A 78 2.31 2.12 5.34
N LEU A 79 3.57 1.66 5.27
CA LEU A 79 4.73 2.52 5.12
C LEU A 79 4.60 3.44 3.90
N LEU A 80 4.19 2.91 2.75
CA LEU A 80 4.04 3.69 1.53
C LEU A 80 3.00 4.81 1.68
N VAL A 81 1.83 4.50 2.26
CA VAL A 81 0.78 5.51 2.49
C VAL A 81 1.22 6.55 3.52
N GLU A 82 1.85 6.13 4.61
CA GLU A 82 2.39 7.06 5.62
C GLU A 82 3.48 7.96 5.04
N ASN A 83 4.33 7.43 4.15
CA ASN A 83 5.32 8.21 3.42
C ASN A 83 4.66 9.26 2.52
N GLU A 84 3.62 8.91 1.77
CA GLU A 84 2.85 9.87 0.97
C GLU A 84 2.21 10.96 1.84
N ILE A 85 1.65 10.60 3.00
CA ILE A 85 1.05 11.52 3.97
C ILE A 85 2.12 12.46 4.54
N ALA A 86 3.26 11.92 4.99
CA ALA A 86 4.35 12.68 5.60
C ALA A 86 5.03 13.61 4.59
N ALA A 87 5.14 13.21 3.33
CA ALA A 87 5.65 14.03 2.24
C ALA A 87 4.61 15.01 1.68
N ASN A 88 3.32 14.79 1.98
CA ASN A 88 2.18 15.44 1.31
C ASN A 88 2.29 15.35 -0.22
N ASN A 89 2.67 14.17 -0.72
CA ASN A 89 2.93 13.91 -2.13
C ASN A 89 2.53 12.47 -2.49
N PRO A 90 1.43 12.27 -3.24
CA PRO A 90 0.54 13.31 -3.76
C PRO A 90 -0.29 13.95 -2.63
N PRO A 91 -0.64 15.26 -2.73
CA PRO A 91 -1.49 15.92 -1.72
C PRO A 91 -2.88 15.29 -1.60
N GLU A 92 -3.35 14.62 -2.66
CA GLU A 92 -4.58 13.84 -2.70
C GLU A 92 -4.62 12.75 -1.61
N THR A 93 -3.48 12.16 -1.24
CA THR A 93 -3.42 11.14 -0.17
C THR A 93 -3.82 11.73 1.18
N ARG A 94 -3.28 12.90 1.54
CA ARG A 94 -3.64 13.60 2.78
C ARG A 94 -5.11 14.03 2.77
N ARG A 95 -5.60 14.58 1.66
CA ARG A 95 -7.01 14.98 1.52
C ARG A 95 -7.96 13.79 1.65
N ALA A 96 -7.60 12.65 1.06
CA ALA A 96 -8.36 11.41 1.20
C ALA A 96 -8.42 10.97 2.67
N LEU A 97 -7.29 10.96 3.38
CA LEU A 97 -7.24 10.61 4.81
C LEU A 97 -8.19 11.49 5.64
N GLU A 98 -8.11 12.80 5.47
CA GLU A 98 -8.96 13.76 6.18
C GLU A 98 -10.45 13.55 5.88
N ARG A 99 -10.80 13.36 4.60
CA ARG A 99 -12.19 13.12 4.16
C ARG A 99 -12.73 11.80 4.71
N LEU A 100 -11.94 10.74 4.69
CA LEU A 100 -12.35 9.42 5.17
C LEU A 100 -12.58 9.41 6.68
N ARG A 101 -11.71 10.07 7.45
CA ARG A 101 -11.88 10.26 8.89
C ARG A 101 -13.11 11.10 9.21
N ALA A 102 -13.34 12.18 8.46
CA ALA A 102 -14.57 12.99 8.58
C ALA A 102 -15.83 12.19 8.25
N GLY A 103 -15.74 11.18 7.36
CA GLY A 103 -16.78 10.19 7.08
C GLY A 103 -16.93 9.07 8.12
N GLY A 104 -16.19 9.17 9.24
CA GLY A 104 -16.30 8.26 10.37
C GLY A 104 -15.58 6.92 10.18
N LEU A 105 -14.47 6.91 9.43
CA LEU A 105 -13.47 5.83 9.53
C LEU A 105 -12.46 6.13 10.64
N SER A 106 -11.93 5.07 11.25
CA SER A 106 -10.72 5.19 12.06
C SER A 106 -9.55 5.62 11.16
N ARG A 107 -8.47 6.13 11.74
CA ARG A 107 -7.31 6.50 10.93
C ARG A 107 -6.68 5.25 10.31
N HIS A 108 -6.64 4.15 11.05
CA HIS A 108 -6.13 2.87 10.55
C HIS A 108 -6.94 2.35 9.36
N ASP A 109 -8.28 2.36 9.47
CA ASP A 109 -9.17 1.99 8.36
C ASP A 109 -9.06 2.92 7.16
N ALA A 110 -8.86 4.21 7.38
CA ALA A 110 -8.66 5.16 6.29
C ALA A 110 -7.33 4.89 5.55
N ILE A 111 -6.27 4.49 6.26
CA ILE A 111 -5.01 4.06 5.64
C ILE A 111 -5.22 2.78 4.83
N HIS A 112 -5.97 1.79 5.35
CA HIS A 112 -6.31 0.59 4.58
C HIS A 112 -7.05 0.94 3.28
N ALA A 113 -8.00 1.87 3.34
CA ALA A 113 -8.76 2.30 2.17
C ALA A 113 -7.86 2.94 1.09
N ILE A 114 -6.93 3.81 1.50
CA ILE A 114 -5.95 4.43 0.61
C ILE A 114 -4.99 3.37 0.05
N ALA A 115 -4.48 2.48 0.90
CA ALA A 115 -3.58 1.39 0.51
C ALA A 115 -4.23 0.46 -0.52
N ALA A 116 -5.54 0.24 -0.46
CA ALA A 116 -6.27 -0.54 -1.46
C ALA A 116 -6.23 0.11 -2.86
N VAL A 117 -6.35 1.45 -2.93
CA VAL A 117 -6.21 2.20 -4.19
C VAL A 117 -4.77 2.11 -4.73
N LEU A 118 -3.77 2.31 -3.86
CA LEU A 118 -2.37 2.17 -4.23
C LEU A 118 -2.05 0.76 -4.74
N ALA A 119 -2.57 -0.28 -4.08
CA ALA A 119 -2.40 -1.67 -4.50
C ALA A 119 -3.01 -1.95 -5.87
N GLU A 120 -4.16 -1.36 -6.20
CA GLU A 120 -4.75 -1.47 -7.53
C GLU A 120 -3.86 -0.82 -8.60
N GLU A 121 -3.26 0.33 -8.30
CA GLU A 121 -2.32 0.99 -9.19
C GLU A 121 -1.07 0.15 -9.44
N MET A 122 -0.46 -0.38 -8.37
CA MET A 122 0.69 -1.29 -8.46
C MET A 122 0.35 -2.58 -9.22
N PHE A 123 -0.82 -3.15 -8.99
CA PHE A 123 -1.28 -4.35 -9.71
C PHE A 123 -1.43 -4.07 -11.21
N GLY A 124 -2.01 -2.92 -11.58
CA GLY A 124 -2.10 -2.49 -12.98
C GLY A 124 -0.74 -2.38 -13.65
N MET A 125 0.24 -1.83 -12.96
CA MET A 125 1.62 -1.74 -13.47
C MET A 125 2.27 -3.11 -13.63
N LEU A 126 2.29 -3.91 -12.57
CA LEU A 126 3.03 -5.17 -12.52
C LEU A 126 2.39 -6.27 -13.37
N GLN A 127 1.06 -6.38 -13.34
CA GLN A 127 0.35 -7.50 -13.96
C GLN A 127 -0.23 -7.16 -15.34
N ARG A 128 -0.49 -5.88 -15.62
CA ARG A 128 -1.06 -5.43 -16.90
C ARG A 128 -0.09 -4.61 -17.74
N GLY A 129 1.12 -4.36 -17.25
CA GLY A 129 2.13 -3.55 -17.94
C GLY A 129 1.68 -2.12 -18.18
N ARG A 130 0.80 -1.59 -17.31
CA ARG A 130 0.34 -0.20 -17.41
C ARG A 130 1.47 0.74 -16.99
N GLU A 131 1.67 1.81 -17.75
CA GLU A 131 2.58 2.87 -17.33
C GLU A 131 2.07 3.57 -16.06
N PRO A 132 2.96 4.11 -15.21
CA PRO A 132 2.57 4.91 -14.06
C PRO A 132 1.71 6.11 -14.49
N ASP A 133 0.54 6.29 -13.88
CA ASP A 133 -0.37 7.42 -14.12
C ASP A 133 -0.76 8.07 -12.80
N LEU A 134 0.05 9.05 -12.38
CA LEU A 134 -0.18 9.80 -11.13
C LEU A 134 -1.51 10.56 -11.15
N ALA A 135 -1.98 11.00 -12.32
CA ALA A 135 -3.23 11.73 -12.44
C ALA A 135 -4.43 10.79 -12.23
N ARG A 136 -4.36 9.55 -12.74
CA ARG A 136 -5.33 8.51 -12.44
C ARG A 136 -5.33 8.15 -10.95
N TYR A 137 -4.16 7.92 -10.37
CA TYR A 137 -4.04 7.62 -8.94
C TYR A 137 -4.66 8.73 -8.08
N GLY A 138 -4.33 10.00 -8.35
CA GLY A 138 -4.92 11.15 -7.66
C GLY A 138 -6.45 11.23 -7.80
N ARG A 139 -7.00 10.98 -8.99
CA ARG A 139 -8.46 10.91 -9.18
C ARG A 139 -9.10 9.77 -8.39
N ALA A 140 -8.46 8.61 -8.32
CA ALA A 140 -8.95 7.47 -7.57
C ALA A 140 -8.97 7.76 -6.06
N LEU A 141 -7.92 8.41 -5.55
CA LEU A 141 -7.85 8.90 -4.17
C LEU A 141 -8.96 9.92 -3.89
N GLU A 142 -9.22 10.88 -4.78
CA GLU A 142 -10.27 11.88 -4.59
C GLU A 142 -11.69 11.31 -4.65
N ALA A 143 -11.90 10.23 -5.41
CA ALA A 143 -13.19 9.54 -5.48
C ALA A 143 -13.48 8.66 -4.25
N LEU A 144 -12.46 8.35 -3.44
CA LEU A 144 -12.60 7.47 -2.28
C LEU A 144 -13.42 8.13 -1.17
N ASP A 145 -14.42 7.43 -0.67
CA ASP A 145 -15.32 7.88 0.39
C ASP A 145 -15.56 6.77 1.43
N ALA A 146 -15.96 7.17 2.64
CA ALA A 146 -16.10 6.24 3.77
C ALA A 146 -17.27 5.26 3.61
N GLU A 147 -18.35 5.68 2.94
CA GLU A 147 -19.55 4.85 2.73
C GLU A 147 -19.27 3.73 1.73
N SER A 148 -18.56 4.03 0.63
CA SER A 148 -18.14 3.01 -0.34
C SER A 148 -17.19 1.99 0.29
N TRP A 149 -16.20 2.44 1.07
CA TRP A 149 -15.31 1.55 1.82
C TRP A 149 -16.06 0.62 2.78
N LYS A 150 -16.92 1.17 3.65
CA LYS A 150 -17.74 0.38 4.60
C LYS A 150 -18.64 -0.64 3.91
N ALA A 151 -19.12 -0.31 2.71
CA ALA A 151 -19.93 -1.22 1.89
C ALA A 151 -19.10 -2.27 1.12
N GLY A 152 -17.77 -2.28 1.25
CA GLY A 152 -16.87 -3.19 0.54
C GLY A 152 -16.70 -2.85 -0.95
N ARG A 153 -17.06 -1.63 -1.36
CA ARG A 153 -16.81 -1.11 -2.71
C ARG A 153 -15.51 -0.31 -2.66
N ILE A 154 -14.41 -0.89 -3.11
CA ILE A 154 -13.24 -0.08 -3.46
C ILE A 154 -13.68 0.81 -4.63
N SER A 155 -13.42 2.12 -4.53
CA SER A 155 -13.83 3.25 -5.39
C SER A 155 -14.27 2.89 -6.83
N PRO A 156 -15.27 3.57 -7.43
CA PRO A 156 -15.75 3.20 -8.77
C PRO A 156 -14.57 3.16 -9.73
N SER A 157 -14.36 1.98 -10.33
CA SER A 157 -13.37 1.70 -11.37
C SER A 157 -13.20 2.95 -12.23
N VAL A 158 -12.02 3.57 -12.21
CA VAL A 158 -11.69 4.74 -13.01
C VAL A 158 -11.71 4.36 -14.49
N GLY A 159 -12.91 4.26 -15.07
CA GLY A 159 -13.16 3.85 -16.45
C GLY A 159 -12.54 2.49 -16.86
N PRO A 160 -12.89 1.96 -18.03
CA PRO A 160 -12.05 0.96 -18.66
C PRO A 160 -10.67 1.57 -18.96
N ASP A 161 -9.61 0.75 -18.79
CA ASP A 161 -8.26 1.11 -19.24
C ASP A 161 -8.33 1.52 -20.72
N GLU A 162 -8.16 2.81 -21.04
CA GLU A 162 -7.97 3.20 -22.44
C GLU A 162 -6.70 2.50 -22.95
N PRO A 163 -6.74 1.85 -24.13
CA PRO A 163 -5.60 1.10 -24.62
C PRO A 163 -4.43 2.05 -24.86
N GLN A 164 -3.47 2.05 -23.93
CA GLN A 164 -2.19 2.73 -24.13
C GLN A 164 -1.50 2.05 -25.31
N GLY A 165 -1.24 2.82 -26.36
CA GLY A 165 -0.97 2.34 -27.71
C GLY A 165 0.05 1.20 -27.78
N SER A 166 -0.25 0.18 -28.59
CA SER A 166 0.67 -0.93 -28.84
C SER A 166 2.04 -0.43 -29.32
N PRO A 167 3.16 -0.99 -28.82
CA PRO A 167 4.48 -0.64 -29.35
C PRO A 167 4.55 -1.00 -30.86
N PRO A 168 5.18 -0.16 -31.69
CA PRO A 168 5.22 -0.39 -33.13
C PRO A 168 5.90 -1.73 -33.42
N ARG A 169 5.17 -2.64 -34.09
CA ARG A 169 5.71 -3.91 -34.59
C ARG A 169 6.98 -3.62 -35.40
N ARG A 170 8.15 -4.02 -34.87
CA ARG A 170 9.41 -3.99 -35.61
C ARG A 170 9.24 -4.81 -36.90
N LYS A 171 9.23 -4.14 -38.05
CA LYS A 171 9.25 -4.79 -39.36
C LYS A 171 10.53 -5.62 -39.46
N ARG A 172 10.42 -6.95 -39.47
CA ARG A 172 11.56 -7.85 -39.73
C ARG A 172 12.07 -7.54 -41.14
N LYS A 173 13.34 -7.16 -41.28
CA LYS A 173 13.98 -7.00 -42.60
C LYS A 173 13.93 -8.35 -43.34
N PRO A 174 13.54 -8.39 -44.62
CA PRO A 174 13.53 -9.65 -45.37
C PRO A 174 14.96 -10.17 -45.52
N ALA A 175 15.13 -11.47 -45.32
CA ALA A 175 16.40 -12.15 -45.50
C ALA A 175 16.86 -12.01 -46.95
N ARG A 176 18.07 -11.49 -47.17
CA ARG A 176 18.73 -11.49 -48.48
C ARG A 176 18.94 -12.94 -48.92
N ARG A 177 18.19 -13.39 -49.92
CA ARG A 177 18.49 -14.61 -50.68
C ARG A 177 19.87 -14.42 -51.34
N ARG A 178 20.85 -15.21 -50.93
CA ARG A 178 22.10 -15.38 -51.69
C ARG A 178 21.77 -16.21 -52.94
N ARG A 179 22.17 -15.68 -54.10
CA ARG A 179 22.15 -16.38 -55.39
C ARG A 179 23.29 -17.39 -55.45
#